data_AF-A0A3M2UFV9-F1
#
_entry.id   AF-A0A3M2UFV9-F1
#
_cell.length_a   1.000
_cell.length_b   1.000
_cell.length_c   1.000
_cell.angle_alpha   90.00
_cell.angle_beta   90.00
_cell.angle_gamma   90.00
#
_symmetry.space_group_name_H-M   'P 1'
#
loop_
_entity.id
_entity.type
_entity.pdbx_description
1 polymer ?
#
loop_
_entity_poly.entity_id
_entity_poly.type
_entity_poly.pdbx_seq_one_letter_code
_entity_poly.pdbx_strand_id
1 'polypeptide(L)' 'QGPAAGNYIADVAKPKIVAVIHDKQQYGEGIATAVKQTLEAKGFKVALFEGINAGDKDFSSLIAKLKQANV' A
#
# COMPACT_ATOMS: atom_id res chain seq x y z
N GLN A 1 -8.50 9.24 7.54
CA GLN A 1 -8.60 8.46 6.28
C GLN A 1 -7.82 7.15 6.33
N GLY A 2 -6.55 7.12 6.71
CA GLY A 2 -5.75 5.88 6.75
C GLY A 2 -6.35 4.71 7.55
N PRO A 3 -6.80 4.91 8.80
CA PRO A 3 -7.40 3.83 9.60
C PRO A 3 -8.73 3.30 9.04
N ALA A 4 -9.56 4.17 8.45
CA ALA A 4 -10.83 3.76 7.85
C ALA A 4 -10.60 2.85 6.63
N ALA A 5 -9.66 3.22 5.76
CA ALA A 5 -9.29 2.42 4.59
C ALA A 5 -8.63 1.10 5.00
N GLY A 6 -7.70 1.13 5.96
CA GLY A 6 -7.07 -0.09 6.50
C GLY A 6 -8.08 -1.05 7.12
N ASN A 7 -9.07 -0.52 7.87
CA ASN A 7 -10.15 -1.32 8.45
C ASN A 7 -11.03 -1.95 7.39
N TYR A 8 -11.44 -1.20 6.36
CA TYR A 8 -12.26 -1.73 5.28
C TYR A 8 -11.55 -2.87 4.52
N ILE A 9 -10.27 -2.69 4.21
CA ILE A 9 -9.47 -3.71 3.51
C ILE A 9 -9.37 -4.98 4.36
N ALA A 10 -9.10 -4.83 5.66
CA ALA A 10 -8.97 -5.97 6.58
C ALA A 10 -10.31 -6.69 6.82
N ASP A 11 -11.40 -5.94 6.99
CA ASP A 11 -12.67 -6.50 7.47
C ASP A 11 -13.58 -6.96 6.33
N VAL A 12 -13.50 -6.30 5.16
CA VAL A 12 -14.38 -6.55 4.01
C VAL A 12 -13.65 -7.29 2.90
N ALA A 13 -12.54 -6.72 2.41
CA ALA A 13 -11.84 -7.29 1.25
C ALA A 13 -11.03 -8.55 1.60
N LYS A 14 -10.51 -8.65 2.84
CA LYS A 14 -9.73 -9.78 3.35
C LYS A 14 -8.68 -10.33 2.37
N PRO A 15 -7.84 -9.47 1.77
CA PRO A 15 -6.85 -9.91 0.80
C PRO A 15 -5.79 -10.79 1.46
N LYS A 16 -5.26 -11.77 0.71
CA LYS A 16 -4.15 -12.61 1.19
C LYS A 16 -2.82 -11.86 1.24
N ILE A 17 -2.63 -10.90 0.33
CA ILE A 17 -1.38 -10.14 0.17
C ILE A 17 -1.76 -8.70 -0.18
N VAL A 18 -1.11 -7.72 0.45
CA VAL A 18 -1.40 -6.29 0.23
C VAL A 18 -0.14 -5.54 -0.18
N ALA A 19 -0.24 -4.71 -1.21
CA ALA A 19 0.73 -3.67 -1.53
C ALA A 19 0.12 -2.29 -1.27
N VAL A 20 0.92 -1.37 -0.77
CA VAL A 20 0.54 0.03 -0.54
C VAL A 20 1.47 0.91 -1.38
N ILE A 21 0.89 1.80 -2.18
CA ILE A 21 1.62 2.71 -3.06
C ILE A 21 1.22 4.14 -2.73
N HIS A 22 2.19 5.06 -2.68
CA HIS A 22 1.96 6.47 -2.38
C HIS A 22 2.73 7.39 -3.34
N ASP A 23 2.39 8.67 -3.36
CA ASP A 23 2.93 9.69 -4.27
C ASP A 23 4.21 10.39 -3.76
N LYS A 24 4.86 9.83 -2.72
CA LYS A 24 6.00 10.41 -1.99
C LYS A 24 5.80 11.82 -1.41
N GLN A 25 4.61 12.37 -1.50
CA GLN A 25 4.30 13.63 -0.82
C GLN A 25 4.03 13.33 0.65
N GLN A 26 4.42 14.23 1.55
CA GLN A 26 4.25 14.05 2.99
C GLN A 26 2.82 13.66 3.38
N TYR A 27 1.82 14.23 2.69
CA TYR A 27 0.42 13.91 2.91
C TYR A 27 0.05 12.49 2.45
N GLY A 28 0.37 12.12 1.21
CA GLY A 28 0.07 10.79 0.66
C GLY A 28 0.83 9.67 1.38
N GLU A 29 2.10 9.91 1.69
CA GLU A 29 2.94 8.99 2.47
C GLU A 29 2.43 8.82 3.91
N GLY A 30 2.01 9.91 4.57
CA GLY A 30 1.44 9.84 5.92
C GLY A 30 0.16 9.01 5.95
N ILE A 31 -0.71 9.15 4.94
CA ILE A 31 -1.92 8.33 4.82
C ILE A 31 -1.56 6.86 4.57
N ALA A 32 -0.67 6.59 3.60
CA ALA A 32 -0.25 5.24 3.26
C ALA A 32 0.40 4.52 4.45
N THR A 33 1.21 5.23 5.23
CA THR A 33 1.80 4.72 6.47
C THR A 33 0.73 4.33 7.48
N ALA A 34 -0.28 5.19 7.68
CA ALA A 34 -1.39 4.87 8.58
C ALA A 34 -2.22 3.66 8.11
N VAL A 35 -2.41 3.49 6.80
CA VAL A 35 -3.06 2.28 6.24
C VAL A 35 -2.22 1.03 6.53
N LYS A 36 -0.91 1.08 6.25
CA LYS A 36 0.02 -0.03 6.52
C LYS A 36 -0.02 -0.43 7.99
N GLN A 37 0.11 0.52 8.90
CA GLN A 37 0.06 0.27 10.35
C GLN A 37 -1.27 -0.35 10.79
N THR A 38 -2.39 0.11 10.22
CA THR A 38 -3.72 -0.43 10.53
C THR A 38 -3.85 -1.88 10.05
N LEU A 39 -3.35 -2.19 8.86
CA LEU A 39 -3.36 -3.55 8.31
C LEU A 39 -2.47 -4.49 9.13
N GLU A 40 -1.25 -4.06 9.45
CA GLU A 40 -0.31 -4.83 10.27
C GLU A 40 -0.87 -5.08 11.68
N ALA A 41 -1.49 -4.07 12.31
CA ALA A 41 -2.17 -4.22 13.60
C ALA A 41 -3.34 -5.23 13.56
N LYS A 42 -3.94 -5.43 12.39
CA LYS A 42 -5.00 -6.43 12.15
C LYS A 42 -4.46 -7.79 11.67
N GLY A 43 -3.14 -7.98 11.66
CA GLY A 43 -2.49 -9.23 11.26
C GLY A 43 -2.36 -9.44 9.75
N PHE A 44 -2.68 -8.41 8.93
CA PHE A 44 -2.43 -8.45 7.50
C PHE A 44 -0.99 -8.06 7.19
N LYS A 45 -0.32 -8.86 6.37
CA LYS A 45 1.04 -8.57 5.93
C LYS A 45 1.01 -7.67 4.70
N VAL A 46 1.59 -6.48 4.83
CA VAL A 46 1.88 -5.61 3.69
C VAL A 46 3.16 -6.12 3.03
N ALA A 47 3.05 -6.70 1.84
CA ALA A 47 4.16 -7.28 1.09
C ALA A 47 5.00 -6.24 0.37
N LEU A 48 4.41 -5.09 0.04
CA LEU A 48 5.09 -4.01 -0.66
C LEU A 48 4.63 -2.65 -0.14
N PHE A 49 5.57 -1.74 0.10
CA PHE A 49 5.30 -0.34 0.40
C PHE A 49 6.22 0.49 -0.48
N GLU A 50 5.67 1.13 -1.53
CA GLU A 50 6.46 1.84 -2.53
C GLU A 50 5.95 3.25 -2.78
N GLY A 51 6.88 4.15 -3.07
CA GLY A 51 6.58 5.53 -3.43
C GLY A 51 6.86 5.78 -4.91
N ILE A 52 5.89 6.37 -5.62
CA ILE A 52 6.05 6.87 -6.99
C ILE A 52 6.31 8.38 -6.97
N ASN A 53 7.07 8.89 -7.93
CA ASN A 53 7.24 10.33 -8.07
C ASN A 53 6.12 10.91 -8.94
N ALA A 54 5.69 12.13 -8.62
CA ALA A 54 4.77 12.86 -9.48
C ALA A 54 5.41 13.10 -10.86
N GLY A 55 4.74 12.66 -11.92
CA GLY A 55 5.22 12.76 -13.30
C GLY A 55 5.98 11.54 -13.81
N ASP A 56 6.13 10.47 -13.00
CA ASP A 56 6.58 9.17 -13.52
C ASP A 56 5.64 8.70 -14.64
N LYS A 57 6.22 8.35 -15.79
CA LYS A 57 5.49 7.82 -16.95
C LYS A 57 5.78 6.35 -17.21
N ASP A 58 6.84 5.83 -16.58
CA ASP A 58 7.23 4.43 -16.65
C ASP A 58 7.14 3.80 -15.26
N PHE A 59 6.20 2.87 -15.12
CA PHE A 59 5.96 2.12 -13.88
C PHE A 59 6.41 0.66 -14.01
N SER A 60 7.18 0.31 -15.06
CA SER A 60 7.57 -1.08 -15.34
C SER A 60 8.31 -1.73 -14.18
N SER A 61 9.20 -0.99 -13.51
CA SER A 61 9.91 -1.46 -12.32
C SER A 61 8.99 -1.73 -11.13
N LEU A 62 7.97 -0.87 -10.93
CA LEU A 62 6.98 -1.06 -9.88
C LEU A 62 6.11 -2.29 -10.16
N ILE A 63 5.66 -2.44 -11.41
CA ILE A 63 4.88 -3.61 -11.86
C ILE A 63 5.69 -4.90 -11.69
N ALA A 64 7.00 -4.89 -12.01
CA ALA A 64 7.86 -6.04 -11.80
C ALA A 64 7.99 -6.41 -10.32
N LYS A 65 8.14 -5.42 -9.43
CA LYS A 65 8.15 -5.63 -7.98
C LYS A 65 6.82 -6.21 -7.46
N LEU A 66 5.68 -5.70 -7.93
CA LEU A 66 4.35 -6.21 -7.56
C LEU A 66 4.18 -7.69 -7.95
N LYS A 67 4.56 -8.03 -9.19
CA LYS A 67 4.56 -9.43 -9.67
C LYS A 67 5.44 -10.33 -8.82
N GLN A 68 6.64 -9.88 -8.44
CA GLN A 68 7.53 -10.65 -7.55
C GLN A 68 6.96 -10.83 -6.15
N ALA A 69 6.21 -9.84 -5.66
CA ALA A 69 5.52 -9.88 -4.38
C ALA A 69 4.21 -10.69 -4.41
N ASN A 70 3.82 -11.24 -5.56
CA ASN A 70 2.54 -11.92 -5.80
C ASN A 70 1.32 -11.05 -5.45
N VAL A 71 1.38 -9.76 -5.77
CA VAL A 71 0.28 -8.80 -5.57
C VAL A 71 -0.31 -8.37 -6.90
#